data_AF-A0A4Y2DPK1-F1
#
_entry.id   AF-A0A4Y2DPK1-F1
#
_cell.length_a   1.000
_cell.length_b   1.000
_cell.length_c   1.000
_cell.angle_alpha   90.00
_cell.angle_beta   90.00
_cell.angle_gamma   90.00
#
_symmetry.space_group_name_H-M   'P 1'
#
loop_
_entity.id
_entity.type
_entity.pdbx_description
1 polymer ?
#
loop_
_entity_poly.entity_id
_entity_poly.type
_entity_poly.pdbx_seq_one_letter_code
_entity_poly.pdbx_strand_id
1 'polypeptide(L)'
;MCPSTIKNFFTDSTGELYLWFVHGQLALFNKAILGMEKDNTTAFEVAEAHKALKRNLTERKALNFIPMDAKNIYRKVHRVHEQVHNSVKEEFEGFYERCIAYLDLWENSFGNAE
;
A
#
# COMPACT_ATOMS: atom_id res chain seq x y z
N MET A 1 -8.88 31.26 7.87
CA MET A 1 -7.73 30.64 8.58
C MET A 1 -7.30 29.43 7.76
N CYS A 2 -6.03 29.28 7.39
CA CYS A 2 -5.56 28.14 6.59
C CYS A 2 -5.37 26.91 7.51
N PRO A 3 -5.81 25.69 7.14
CA PRO A 3 -5.58 24.50 7.94
C PRO A 3 -4.08 24.16 8.01
N SER A 4 -3.42 24.59 9.09
CA SER A 4 -1.97 24.44 9.28
C SER A 4 -1.51 22.99 9.19
N THR A 5 -2.31 22.03 9.66
CA THR A 5 -1.98 20.60 9.59
C THR A 5 -1.84 20.10 8.16
N ILE A 6 -2.80 20.45 7.29
CA ILE A 6 -2.77 20.05 5.88
C ILE A 6 -1.61 20.74 5.18
N LYS A 7 -1.42 22.03 5.44
CA LYS A 7 -0.28 22.78 4.90
C LYS A 7 1.04 22.12 5.29
N ASN A 8 1.22 21.78 6.56
CA ASN A 8 2.46 21.17 7.06
C ASN A 8 2.72 19.81 6.42
N PHE A 9 1.68 18.98 6.24
CA PHE A 9 1.77 17.69 5.58
C PHE A 9 2.32 17.80 4.14
N PHE A 10 1.86 18.79 3.36
CA PHE A 10 2.33 18.99 1.98
C PHE A 10 3.68 19.74 1.88
N THR A 11 4.21 20.25 2.99
CA THR A 11 5.52 20.93 3.02
C THR A 11 6.63 20.11 3.66
N ASP A 12 6.29 19.03 4.39
CA ASP A 12 7.26 18.16 5.04
C ASP A 12 7.67 16.98 4.14
N SER A 13 8.95 16.60 4.18
CA SER A 13 9.48 15.49 3.37
C SER A 13 8.89 14.13 3.76
N THR A 14 8.43 13.95 5.01
CA THR A 14 7.78 12.70 5.45
C THR A 14 6.37 12.59 4.88
N GLY A 15 5.65 13.71 4.79
CA GLY A 15 4.34 13.76 4.14
C GLY A 15 4.43 13.46 2.64
N GLU A 16 5.42 14.06 1.95
CA GLU A 16 5.70 13.77 0.54
C GLU A 16 6.04 12.28 0.32
N LEU A 17 6.91 11.72 1.18
CA LEU A 17 7.28 10.31 1.17
C LEU A 17 6.06 9.39 1.33
N TYR A 18 5.17 9.71 2.28
CA TYR A 18 3.95 8.95 2.50
C TYR A 18 3.02 8.99 1.28
N LEU A 19 2.85 10.17 0.66
CA LEU A 19 2.02 10.32 -0.54
C LEU A 19 2.52 9.45 -1.70
N TRP A 20 3.83 9.47 -1.98
CA TRP A 20 4.40 8.63 -3.04
C TRP A 20 4.30 7.14 -2.72
N PHE A 21 4.45 6.78 -1.45
CA PHE A 21 4.24 5.40 -1.01
C PHE A 21 2.80 4.95 -1.29
N VAL A 22 1.80 5.69 -0.80
CA VAL A 22 0.38 5.37 -0.98
C VAL A 22 0.00 5.37 -2.46
N HIS A 23 0.50 6.32 -3.25
CA HIS A 23 0.25 6.36 -4.69
C HIS A 23 0.74 5.10 -5.41
N GLY A 24 1.94 4.61 -5.05
CA GLY A 24 2.48 3.36 -5.58
C GLY A 24 1.66 2.12 -5.20
N GLN A 25 1.02 2.11 -4.02
CA GLN A 25 0.10 1.04 -3.64
C GLN A 25 -1.25 1.17 -4.33
N LEU A 26 -1.78 2.39 -4.46
CA LEU A 26 -3.03 2.66 -5.17
C LEU A 26 -2.96 2.17 -6.62
N ALA A 27 -1.84 2.39 -7.31
CA ALA A 27 -1.63 1.88 -8.67
C ALA A 27 -1.71 0.34 -8.73
N LEU A 28 -1.17 -0.36 -7.72
CA LEU A 28 -1.24 -1.82 -7.63
C LEU A 28 -2.70 -2.30 -7.42
N PHE A 29 -3.41 -1.70 -6.48
CA PHE A 29 -4.81 -2.03 -6.21
C PHE A 29 -5.71 -1.73 -7.42
N ASN A 30 -5.55 -0.56 -8.03
CA ASN A 30 -6.32 -0.17 -9.21
C ASN A 30 -6.11 -1.14 -10.37
N LYS A 31 -4.88 -1.62 -10.58
CA LYS A 31 -4.60 -2.67 -11.58
C LYS A 31 -5.35 -3.97 -11.28
N ALA A 32 -5.43 -4.39 -10.02
CA ALA A 32 -6.16 -5.60 -9.64
C ALA A 32 -7.68 -5.42 -9.83
N ILE A 33 -8.24 -4.29 -9.36
CA ILE A 33 -9.66 -3.96 -9.49
C ILE A 33 -10.09 -3.93 -10.96
N LEU A 34 -9.36 -3.21 -11.82
CA LEU A 34 -9.64 -3.17 -13.25
C LEU A 34 -9.59 -4.56 -13.90
N GLY A 35 -8.73 -5.44 -13.41
CA GLY A 35 -8.65 -6.83 -13.88
C GLY A 35 -9.83 -7.69 -13.44
N MET A 36 -10.41 -7.41 -12.27
CA MET A 36 -11.58 -8.10 -11.72
C MET A 36 -12.90 -7.59 -12.30
N GLU A 37 -12.97 -6.29 -12.61
CA GLU A 37 -14.18 -5.62 -13.09
C GLU A 37 -14.34 -5.64 -14.62
N LYS A 38 -13.39 -6.23 -15.37
CA LYS A 38 -13.50 -6.33 -16.84
C LYS A 38 -14.73 -7.17 -17.23
N ASP A 39 -15.28 -6.89 -18.41
CA ASP A 39 -16.41 -7.65 -18.96
C ASP A 39 -16.06 -9.15 -19.13
N ASN A 40 -17.04 -10.01 -18.88
CA ASN A 40 -16.92 -11.47 -18.97
C ASN A 40 -15.88 -12.10 -18.03
N THR A 41 -15.49 -11.42 -16.95
CA THR A 41 -14.62 -12.03 -15.93
C THR A 41 -15.32 -13.17 -15.23
N THR A 42 -14.62 -14.29 -15.10
CA THR A 42 -15.08 -15.45 -14.34
C THR A 42 -14.77 -15.31 -12.86
N ALA A 43 -15.56 -15.95 -11.99
CA ALA A 43 -15.26 -15.99 -10.55
C ALA A 43 -13.86 -16.54 -10.25
N PHE A 44 -13.37 -17.47 -11.07
CA PHE A 44 -12.01 -17.99 -10.99
C PHE A 44 -10.95 -16.90 -11.24
N GLU A 45 -11.11 -16.09 -12.29
CA GLU A 45 -10.19 -14.99 -12.58
C GLU A 45 -10.19 -13.92 -11.48
N VAL A 46 -11.36 -13.64 -10.88
CA VAL A 46 -11.44 -12.74 -9.71
C VAL A 46 -10.64 -13.31 -8.53
N ALA A 47 -10.81 -14.60 -8.23
CA ALA A 47 -10.07 -15.26 -7.15
C ALA A 47 -8.55 -15.26 -7.40
N GLU A 48 -8.12 -15.51 -8.64
CA GLU A 48 -6.69 -15.46 -8.99
C GLU A 48 -6.12 -14.04 -8.92
N ALA A 49 -6.87 -13.01 -9.34
CA ALA A 49 -6.46 -11.62 -9.20
C ALA A 49 -6.33 -11.21 -7.72
N HIS A 50 -7.22 -11.68 -6.86
CA HIS A 50 -7.18 -11.45 -5.41
C HIS A 50 -5.95 -12.12 -4.78
N LYS A 51 -5.73 -13.41 -5.05
CA LYS A 51 -4.54 -14.14 -4.59
C LYS A 51 -3.25 -13.49 -5.08
N ALA A 52 -3.21 -13.06 -6.35
CA ALA A 52 -2.04 -12.38 -6.92
C ALA A 52 -1.75 -11.05 -6.22
N LEU A 53 -2.79 -10.26 -5.92
CA LEU A 53 -2.65 -9.01 -5.17
C LEU A 53 -2.12 -9.26 -3.75
N LYS A 54 -2.74 -10.20 -3.01
CA LYS A 54 -2.31 -10.59 -1.66
C LYS A 54 -0.87 -11.07 -1.64
N ARG A 55 -0.49 -11.95 -2.58
CA ARG A 55 0.91 -12.40 -2.76
C ARG A 55 1.85 -11.22 -2.98
N ASN A 56 1.50 -10.29 -3.86
CA ASN A 56 2.35 -9.13 -4.16
C ASN A 56 2.57 -8.26 -2.93
N LEU A 57 1.52 -8.03 -2.11
CA LEU A 57 1.62 -7.27 -0.87
C LEU A 57 2.48 -8.00 0.17
N THR A 58 2.34 -9.31 0.31
CA THR A 58 3.16 -10.14 1.21
C THR A 58 4.65 -10.11 0.81
N GLU A 59 4.95 -10.28 -0.48
CA GLU A 59 6.32 -10.18 -1.00
C GLU A 59 6.90 -8.77 -0.78
N ARG A 60 6.10 -7.72 -1.05
CA ARG A 60 6.51 -6.32 -0.80
C ARG A 60 6.79 -6.05 0.67
N LYS A 61 5.95 -6.56 1.59
CA LYS A 61 6.17 -6.45 3.04
C LYS A 61 7.48 -7.12 3.43
N ALA A 62 7.69 -8.38 3.05
CA ALA A 62 8.88 -9.15 3.39
C ALA A 62 10.18 -8.48 2.90
N LEU A 63 10.11 -7.80 1.75
CA LEU A 63 11.24 -7.08 1.16
C LEU A 63 11.38 -5.63 1.65
N ASN A 64 10.52 -5.15 2.55
CA ASN A 64 10.42 -3.74 2.94
C ASN A 64 10.36 -2.83 1.70
N PHE A 65 9.54 -3.21 0.72
CA PHE A 65 9.49 -2.56 -0.58
C PHE A 65 8.99 -1.12 -0.48
N ILE A 66 9.73 -0.22 -1.12
CA ILE A 66 9.40 1.19 -1.26
C ILE A 66 9.29 1.50 -2.76
N PRO A 67 8.16 2.06 -3.24
CA PRO A 67 8.01 2.49 -4.62
C PRO A 67 9.14 3.41 -5.07
N MET A 68 9.52 3.34 -6.34
CA MET A 68 10.67 4.10 -6.85
C MET A 68 10.53 5.61 -6.60
N ASP A 69 9.32 6.15 -6.79
CA ASP A 69 9.01 7.56 -6.58
C ASP A 69 9.23 8.00 -5.13
N ALA A 70 8.95 7.10 -4.17
CA ALA A 70 9.19 7.31 -2.74
C ALA A 70 10.65 7.05 -2.32
N LYS A 71 11.40 6.24 -3.07
CA LYS A 71 12.71 5.70 -2.68
C LYS A 71 13.78 6.80 -2.51
N ASN A 72 13.73 7.83 -3.35
CA ASN A 72 14.69 8.94 -3.27
C ASN A 72 14.48 9.78 -2.02
N ILE A 73 13.23 10.06 -1.65
CA ILE A 73 12.88 10.82 -0.46
C ILE A 73 13.18 10.01 0.79
N TYR A 74 12.86 8.70 0.78
CA TYR A 74 13.17 7.79 1.87
C TYR A 74 14.67 7.79 2.23
N ARG A 75 15.54 7.69 1.22
CA ARG A 75 17.00 7.77 1.40
C ARG A 75 17.46 9.11 1.97
N LYS A 76 16.79 10.21 1.60
CA LYS A 76 17.09 11.55 2.12
C LYS A 76 16.71 11.65 3.60
N VAL A 77 15.51 11.19 3.98
CA VAL A 77 15.03 11.19 5.37
C VAL A 77 15.94 10.35 6.27
N HIS A 78 16.37 9.16 5.83
CA HIS A 78 17.31 8.30 6.55
C HIS A 78 18.61 9.01 6.95
N ARG A 79 19.14 9.87 6.07
CA ARG A 79 20.42 10.56 6.32
C ARG A 79 20.34 11.64 7.39
N VAL A 80 19.15 12.16 7.67
CA VAL A 80 18.96 13.33 8.54
C VAL A 80 18.43 12.92 9.91
N HIS A 81 17.51 11.95 9.98
CA HIS A 81 16.84 11.56 11.22
C HIS A 81 16.58 10.04 11.28
N GLU A 82 17.44 9.30 12.00
CA GLU A 82 17.31 7.85 12.17
C GLU A 82 15.99 7.43 12.85
N GLN A 83 15.55 8.18 13.86
CA GLN A 83 14.29 7.90 14.55
C GLN A 83 13.07 8.06 13.62
N VAL A 84 13.06 9.09 12.77
CA VAL A 84 11.99 9.30 11.78
C VAL A 84 11.98 8.15 10.77
N HIS A 85 13.16 7.70 10.33
CA HIS A 85 13.26 6.56 9.43
C HIS A 85 12.66 5.27 10.00
N ASN A 86 12.95 4.94 11.26
CA ASN A 86 12.38 3.75 11.90
C ASN A 86 10.85 3.85 12.00
N SER A 87 10.32 5.02 12.40
CA SER A 87 8.88 5.24 12.45
C SER A 87 8.19 5.11 11.08
N VAL A 88 8.83 5.59 10.01
CA VAL A 88 8.29 5.45 8.64
C VAL A 88 8.29 3.99 8.20
N LYS A 89 9.34 3.24 8.53
CA LYS A 89 9.43 1.82 8.21
C LYS A 89 8.31 1.04 8.91
N GLU A 90 8.11 1.26 10.21
CA GLU A 90 7.05 0.64 10.99
C GLU A 90 5.66 0.98 10.42
N GLU A 91 5.43 2.23 10.04
CA GLU A 91 4.16 2.65 9.43
C GLU A 91 3.91 1.96 8.07
N PHE A 92 4.94 1.82 7.24
CA PHE A 92 4.83 1.12 5.95
C PHE A 92 4.59 -0.38 6.13
N GLU A 93 5.25 -1.01 7.10
CA GLU A 93 5.01 -2.41 7.44
C GLU A 93 3.56 -2.61 7.92
N GLY A 94 3.10 -1.75 8.84
CA GLY A 94 1.72 -1.75 9.33
C GLY A 94 0.69 -1.49 8.22
N PHE A 95 1.02 -0.67 7.22
CA PHE A 95 0.16 -0.49 6.04
C PHE A 95 -0.03 -1.81 5.30
N TYR A 96 1.05 -2.54 5.00
CA TYR A 96 0.94 -3.83 4.30
C TYR A 96 0.16 -4.85 5.13
N GLU A 97 0.37 -4.90 6.44
CA GLU A 97 -0.41 -5.77 7.34
C GLU A 97 -1.91 -5.49 7.27
N ARG A 98 -2.30 -4.22 7.35
CA ARG A 98 -3.71 -3.82 7.24
C ARG A 98 -4.31 -4.19 5.88
N CYS A 99 -3.56 -4.00 4.80
CA CYS A 99 -4.01 -4.39 3.46
C CYS A 99 -4.19 -5.91 3.32
N ILE A 100 -3.24 -6.71 3.83
CA ILE A 100 -3.33 -8.17 3.79
C ILE A 100 -4.51 -8.65 4.63
N ALA A 101 -4.66 -8.15 5.86
CA ALA A 101 -5.79 -8.49 6.73
C ALA A 101 -7.14 -8.13 6.08
N TYR A 102 -7.22 -6.99 5.39
CA TYR A 102 -8.41 -6.61 4.64
C TYR A 102 -8.72 -7.61 3.51
N LEU A 103 -7.72 -8.06 2.76
CA LEU A 103 -7.90 -9.06 1.70
C LEU A 103 -8.29 -10.44 2.29
N ASP A 104 -7.79 -10.80 3.46
CA ASP A 104 -8.17 -12.04 4.16
C ASP A 104 -9.66 -12.03 4.55
N LEU A 105 -10.19 -10.89 5.00
CA LEU A 105 -11.62 -10.74 5.28
C LEU A 105 -12.48 -10.96 4.03
N TRP A 106 -12.03 -10.48 2.88
CA TRP A 106 -12.71 -10.67 1.60
C TRP A 106 -12.71 -12.14 1.16
N GLU A 107 -11.62 -12.86 1.38
CA GLU A 107 -11.52 -14.29 1.07
C GLU A 107 -12.49 -15.12 1.93
N ASN A 108 -12.57 -14.81 3.23
CA ASN A 108 -13.43 -15.51 4.19
C ASN A 108 -14.93 -15.17 4.05
N SER A 109 -15.28 -14.07 3.36
CA SER A 109 -16.67 -13.64 3.18
C SER A 109 -17.49 -14.61 2.31
N PHE A 110 -16.83 -15.46 1.52
CA PHE A 110 -17.47 -16.46 0.66
C PHE A 110 -17.49 -17.88 1.25
N GLY A 111 -16.86 -18.10 2.41
CA GLY A 111 -16.73 -19.43 3.04
C GLY A 111 -17.99 -19.95 3.73
N ASN A 112 -19.03 -19.13 3.86
CA ASN A 112 -20.30 -19.51 4.50
C ASN A 112 -21.41 -19.84 3.48
N ALA A 113 -21.06 -20.06 2.21
CA ALA A 113 -22.00 -20.33 1.13
C ALA A 113 -22.13 -21.82 0.76
N GLU A 114 -21.70 -22.73 1.66
CA GLU A 114 -21.92 -24.18 1.56
C GLU A 114 -22.80 -24.70 2.71
#